data_AF-A0A6M0AH29-F1
#
_entry.id   AF-A0A6M0AH29-F1
#
_cell.length_a   1.000
_cell.length_b   1.000
_cell.length_c   1.000
_cell.angle_alpha   90.00
_cell.angle_beta   90.00
_cell.angle_gamma   90.00
#
_symmetry.space_group_name_H-M   'P 1'
#
loop_
_entity.id
_entity.type
_entity.pdbx_description
1 polymer ?
#
loop_
_entity_poly.entity_id
_entity_poly.type
_entity_poly.pdbx_seq_one_letter_code
_entity_poly.pdbx_strand_id
1 'polypeptide(L)'
;LRKHFYIVKKVCQLMNQEPSLSEYKMLQSLALRLGRHIKLLEVLKMALTKLLNHPQVSQSFYDMISCFQTNQSSEFIDNQLLSEIYNRLIRLYRFLLDAEGLAEFVPQNYQQSYLETVPAYLLQKLPEEAAEQLAANSETQTVGKTTIDWLPQRRISSIFEQFKQKVNQVEQEPNQLQKIWLAEKFKDNDNENNGNEYSSVLCKIEEASEKFIELSGLNQSEELLTRFKRFRELDQVLYPFEYLSEIEEKNLIETIRISPDDAQLGFGKGQNLDSKLAGNTLNAFGGFFKKSWRSNDIMWGRLDGLNRIVEALLTPEGIAKFPNFLKRQAQEYNIPEAGEEFEQFKEQYLDFLIQESFPNATADHQDKIKGHLRKLATPNPDISEDYLKTILDDLVLEGHRDILSTDLQNVIEDEISEQLEWSQQRVQPAAPNDSQTTNLTTSLTTKPQYSLVQGSFSETISLLAAQELARKGIDSLPQGKETFFLNHYQVGSETLSKDIPTTILTNLATRAALIVRDMLITVLGDRTPGFGSSLIYQVLNKSLQLFYWWQQITQSSGIKKGDGSRQKLISLVVQVALLLIAVLSVVIIIYRSWIWFAIAFLTGLLSWLLGNPWKAIKERLIIKD
;
A
#
# COMPACT_ATOMS: atom_id res chain seq x y z
N LEU A 1 -7.12 -24.02 11.96
CA LEU A 1 -6.30 -23.25 10.99
C LEU A 1 -5.29 -24.12 10.26
N ARG A 2 -4.25 -24.64 10.92
CA ARG A 2 -3.23 -25.51 10.30
C ARG A 2 -3.84 -26.68 9.50
N LYS A 3 -4.80 -27.38 10.10
CA LYS A 3 -5.62 -28.45 9.48
C LYS A 3 -6.28 -28.01 8.16
N HIS A 4 -6.93 -26.84 8.15
CA HIS A 4 -7.60 -26.28 6.98
C HIS A 4 -6.64 -25.82 5.89
N PHE A 5 -5.53 -25.15 6.23
CA PHE A 5 -4.50 -24.78 5.26
C PHE A 5 -3.88 -26.01 4.61
N TYR A 6 -3.58 -27.04 5.40
CA TYR A 6 -3.05 -28.31 4.89
C TYR A 6 -3.99 -28.95 3.87
N ILE A 7 -5.28 -29.10 4.18
CA ILE A 7 -6.21 -29.74 3.25
C ILE A 7 -6.44 -28.89 1.99
N VAL A 8 -6.53 -27.56 2.11
CA VAL A 8 -6.64 -26.67 0.94
C VAL A 8 -5.39 -26.81 0.06
N LYS A 9 -4.19 -26.87 0.64
CA LYS A 9 -2.95 -27.15 -0.10
C LYS A 9 -3.02 -28.49 -0.84
N LYS A 10 -3.60 -29.53 -0.24
CA LYS A 10 -3.82 -30.83 -0.91
C LYS A 10 -4.82 -30.74 -2.05
N VAL A 11 -5.94 -30.03 -1.86
CA VAL A 11 -6.91 -29.79 -2.94
C VAL A 11 -6.26 -29.02 -4.10
N CYS A 12 -5.48 -27.97 -3.84
CA CYS A 12 -4.75 -27.24 -4.87
C CYS A 12 -3.70 -28.10 -5.58
N GLN A 13 -3.03 -29.02 -4.86
CA GLN A 13 -2.10 -29.98 -5.47
C GLN A 13 -2.83 -30.90 -6.47
N LEU A 14 -4.06 -31.34 -6.16
CA LEU A 14 -4.87 -32.13 -7.09
C LEU A 14 -5.33 -31.31 -8.30
N MET A 15 -5.66 -30.02 -8.11
CA MET A 15 -5.97 -29.13 -9.24
C MET A 15 -4.80 -28.98 -10.21
N ASN A 16 -3.56 -29.03 -9.69
CA ASN A 16 -2.34 -28.94 -10.50
C ASN A 16 -2.01 -30.24 -11.25
N GLN A 17 -2.66 -31.37 -10.94
CA GLN A 17 -2.48 -32.65 -11.62
C GLN A 17 -3.31 -32.79 -12.91
N GLU A 18 -3.86 -31.68 -13.40
CA GLU A 18 -4.65 -31.60 -14.64
C GLU A 18 -5.87 -32.55 -14.68
N PRO A 19 -6.77 -32.46 -13.67
CA PRO A 19 -7.98 -33.28 -13.65
C PRO A 19 -8.98 -32.88 -14.76
N SER A 20 -9.99 -33.71 -14.99
CA SER A 20 -11.10 -33.39 -15.90
C SER A 20 -11.80 -32.08 -15.51
N LEU A 21 -12.47 -31.38 -16.44
CA LEU A 21 -13.15 -30.10 -16.11
C LEU A 21 -14.15 -30.26 -14.96
N SER A 22 -14.92 -31.35 -14.95
CA SER A 22 -15.91 -31.60 -13.89
C SER A 22 -15.23 -31.70 -12.52
N GLU A 23 -14.16 -32.49 -12.44
CA GLU A 23 -13.37 -32.66 -11.22
C GLU A 23 -12.63 -31.37 -10.83
N TYR A 24 -12.12 -30.60 -11.79
CA TYR A 24 -11.52 -29.29 -11.54
C TYR A 24 -12.53 -28.32 -10.91
N LYS A 25 -13.75 -28.23 -11.43
CA LYS A 25 -14.82 -27.38 -10.87
C LYS A 25 -15.20 -27.81 -9.46
N MET A 26 -15.27 -29.13 -9.20
CA MET A 26 -15.50 -29.67 -7.86
C MET A 26 -14.37 -29.30 -6.89
N LEU A 27 -13.11 -29.48 -7.30
CA LEU A 27 -11.92 -29.11 -6.51
C LEU A 27 -11.86 -27.61 -6.25
N GLN A 28 -12.11 -26.77 -7.25
CA GLN A 28 -12.14 -25.31 -7.12
C GLN A 28 -13.22 -24.87 -6.14
N SER A 29 -14.44 -25.42 -6.27
CA SER A 29 -15.55 -25.14 -5.35
C SER A 29 -15.21 -25.55 -3.91
N LEU A 30 -14.63 -26.75 -3.74
CA LEU A 30 -14.18 -27.24 -2.43
C LEU A 30 -13.09 -26.34 -1.82
N ALA A 31 -12.07 -25.98 -2.60
CA ALA A 31 -10.98 -25.10 -2.15
C ALA A 31 -11.51 -23.74 -1.69
N LEU A 32 -12.43 -23.14 -2.45
CA LEU A 32 -13.02 -21.84 -2.13
C LEU A 32 -13.89 -21.90 -0.86
N ARG A 33 -14.70 -22.95 -0.68
CA ARG A 33 -15.52 -23.15 0.54
C ARG A 33 -14.65 -23.38 1.78
N LEU A 34 -13.64 -24.22 1.68
CA LEU A 34 -12.66 -24.43 2.75
C LEU A 34 -11.85 -23.14 3.04
N GLY A 35 -11.56 -22.34 2.01
CA GLY A 35 -10.98 -21.01 2.14
C GLY A 35 -11.85 -20.06 2.97
N ARG A 36 -13.18 -20.14 2.85
CA ARG A 36 -14.11 -19.38 3.71
C ARG A 36 -14.07 -19.85 5.17
N HIS A 37 -13.92 -21.15 5.42
CA HIS A 37 -13.68 -21.65 6.77
C HIS A 37 -12.36 -21.15 7.37
N ILE A 38 -11.29 -21.04 6.57
CA ILE A 38 -10.04 -20.41 7.02
C ILE A 38 -10.29 -18.97 7.46
N LYS A 39 -11.02 -18.17 6.66
CA LYS A 39 -11.38 -16.79 7.03
C LYS A 39 -12.22 -16.70 8.31
N LEU A 40 -13.19 -17.61 8.47
CA LEU A 40 -13.97 -17.70 9.71
C LEU A 40 -13.06 -18.02 10.91
N LEU A 41 -12.14 -18.97 10.78
CA LEU A 41 -11.20 -19.34 11.85
C LEU A 41 -10.21 -18.21 12.18
N GLU A 42 -9.78 -17.41 11.21
CA GLU A 42 -8.97 -16.19 11.44
C GLU A 42 -9.75 -15.16 12.27
N VAL A 43 -11.03 -14.95 11.95
CA VAL A 43 -11.94 -14.09 12.71
C VAL A 43 -12.10 -14.58 14.15
N LEU A 44 -12.27 -15.89 14.37
CA LEU A 44 -12.35 -16.48 15.71
C LEU A 44 -11.06 -16.28 16.49
N LYS A 45 -9.89 -16.46 15.85
CA LYS A 45 -8.59 -16.18 16.46
C LYS A 45 -8.47 -14.71 16.89
N MET A 46 -8.95 -13.79 16.07
CA MET A 46 -8.94 -12.36 16.37
C MET A 46 -9.86 -12.05 17.57
N ALA A 47 -11.07 -12.61 17.60
CA ALA A 47 -11.99 -12.46 18.73
C ALA A 47 -11.42 -13.00 20.04
N LEU A 48 -10.75 -14.16 19.98
CA LEU A 48 -10.07 -14.76 21.11
C LEU A 48 -8.92 -13.88 21.62
N THR A 49 -8.10 -13.35 20.72
CA THR A 49 -7.04 -12.40 21.06
C THR A 49 -7.61 -11.18 21.77
N LYS A 50 -8.75 -10.67 21.28
CA LYS A 50 -9.47 -9.55 21.91
C LYS A 50 -9.97 -9.89 23.32
N LEU A 51 -10.49 -11.11 23.53
CA LEU A 51 -10.93 -11.58 24.85
C LEU A 51 -9.75 -11.65 25.83
N LEU A 52 -8.63 -12.27 25.42
CA LEU A 52 -7.46 -12.44 26.28
C LEU A 52 -6.80 -11.09 26.64
N ASN A 53 -6.80 -10.13 25.70
CA ASN A 53 -6.30 -8.77 25.92
C ASN A 53 -7.31 -7.86 26.64
N HIS A 54 -8.48 -8.36 27.04
CA HIS A 54 -9.48 -7.55 27.72
C HIS A 54 -8.97 -7.12 29.11
N PRO A 55 -9.08 -5.83 29.51
CA PRO A 55 -8.48 -5.33 30.76
C PRO A 55 -8.90 -6.12 32.00
N GLN A 56 -10.17 -6.47 32.13
CA GLN A 56 -10.67 -7.25 33.27
C GLN A 56 -10.16 -8.70 33.28
N VAL A 57 -9.97 -9.30 32.10
CA VAL A 57 -9.40 -10.64 31.97
C VAL A 57 -7.94 -10.60 32.39
N SER A 58 -7.17 -9.66 31.84
CA SER A 58 -5.76 -9.44 32.19
C SER A 58 -5.60 -9.17 33.69
N GLN A 59 -6.42 -8.28 34.26
CA GLN A 59 -6.41 -8.00 35.70
C GLN A 59 -6.69 -9.25 36.53
N SER A 60 -7.65 -10.08 36.12
CA SER A 60 -7.96 -11.34 36.81
C SER A 60 -6.77 -12.31 36.86
N PHE A 61 -5.91 -12.33 35.84
CA PHE A 61 -4.67 -13.10 35.85
C PHE A 61 -3.59 -12.45 36.74
N TYR A 62 -3.44 -11.13 36.72
CA TYR A 62 -2.51 -10.44 37.63
C TYR A 62 -2.89 -10.61 39.10
N ASP A 63 -4.18 -10.52 39.42
CA ASP A 63 -4.70 -10.74 40.77
C ASP A 63 -4.43 -12.18 41.23
N MET A 64 -4.60 -13.16 40.32
CA MET A 64 -4.25 -14.56 40.63
C MET A 64 -2.75 -14.69 40.93
N ILE A 65 -1.88 -14.23 40.04
CA ILE A 65 -0.42 -14.38 40.18
C ILE A 65 0.06 -13.71 41.49
N SER A 66 -0.45 -12.52 41.79
CA SER A 66 -0.11 -11.80 43.03
C SER A 66 -0.60 -12.53 44.30
N CYS A 67 -1.77 -13.15 44.29
CA CYS A 67 -2.26 -13.98 45.39
C CYS A 67 -1.38 -15.22 45.66
N PHE A 68 -0.77 -15.79 44.62
CA PHE A 68 0.12 -16.94 44.77
C PHE A 68 1.52 -16.53 45.23
N GLN A 69 2.03 -15.37 44.79
CA GLN A 69 3.37 -14.87 45.18
C GLN A 69 3.48 -14.46 46.66
N THR A 70 2.38 -14.07 47.30
CA THR A 70 2.36 -13.71 48.73
C THR A 70 2.43 -14.92 49.67
N ASN A 71 2.17 -16.14 49.16
CA ASN A 71 2.24 -17.39 49.92
C ASN A 71 3.58 -18.10 49.68
N GLN A 72 4.62 -17.71 50.42
CA GLN A 72 5.98 -18.27 50.29
C GLN A 72 6.07 -19.73 50.78
N SER A 73 6.09 -20.73 49.88
CA SER A 73 6.95 -21.94 49.97
C SER A 73 6.68 -23.00 48.88
N SER A 74 7.76 -23.45 48.21
CA SER A 74 7.92 -24.70 47.42
C SER A 74 7.44 -24.78 45.96
N GLU A 75 8.20 -25.54 45.17
CA GLU A 75 8.03 -25.96 43.76
C GLU A 75 6.66 -26.61 43.46
N PHE A 76 5.94 -27.05 44.49
CA PHE A 76 4.58 -27.59 44.42
C PHE A 76 3.54 -26.50 44.10
N ILE A 77 3.77 -25.25 44.53
CA ILE A 77 2.87 -24.11 44.27
C ILE A 77 2.90 -23.71 42.79
N ASP A 78 4.05 -23.83 42.12
CA ASP A 78 4.20 -23.45 40.71
C ASP A 78 3.36 -24.33 39.78
N ASN A 79 3.31 -25.63 40.06
CA ASN A 79 2.45 -26.56 39.32
C ASN A 79 0.95 -26.29 39.54
N GLN A 80 0.56 -25.90 40.75
CA GLN A 80 -0.82 -25.55 41.07
C GLN A 80 -1.23 -24.24 40.39
N LEU A 81 -0.36 -23.22 40.39
CA LEU A 81 -0.57 -21.97 39.69
C LEU A 81 -0.71 -22.21 38.17
N LEU A 82 0.19 -22.99 37.57
CA LEU A 82 0.12 -23.36 36.16
C LEU A 82 -1.21 -24.06 35.84
N SER A 83 -1.62 -25.04 36.66
CA SER A 83 -2.90 -25.74 36.50
C SER A 83 -4.09 -24.79 36.52
N GLU A 84 -4.12 -23.83 37.46
CA GLU A 84 -5.19 -22.82 37.55
C GLU A 84 -5.18 -21.85 36.36
N ILE A 85 -4.00 -21.44 35.89
CA ILE A 85 -3.85 -20.62 34.68
C ILE A 85 -4.42 -21.38 33.46
N TYR A 86 -4.03 -22.64 33.26
CA TYR A 86 -4.54 -23.47 32.17
C TYR A 86 -6.05 -23.65 32.27
N ASN A 87 -6.58 -23.91 33.46
CA ASN A 87 -8.00 -24.06 33.70
C ASN A 87 -8.78 -22.78 33.30
N ARG A 88 -8.31 -21.60 33.75
CA ARG A 88 -8.93 -20.32 33.36
C ARG A 88 -8.81 -20.04 31.87
N LEU A 89 -7.67 -20.32 31.25
CA LEU A 89 -7.50 -20.17 29.80
C LEU A 89 -8.51 -21.05 29.05
N ILE A 90 -8.61 -22.34 29.39
CA ILE A 90 -9.56 -23.26 28.74
C ILE A 90 -11.00 -22.78 28.93
N ARG A 91 -11.37 -22.31 30.12
CA ARG A 91 -12.70 -21.76 30.38
C ARG A 91 -13.02 -20.54 29.52
N LEU A 92 -12.07 -19.62 29.33
CA LEU A 92 -12.25 -18.46 28.44
C LEU A 92 -12.42 -18.90 26.98
N TYR A 93 -11.63 -19.88 26.53
CA TYR A 93 -11.74 -20.44 25.19
C TYR A 93 -13.11 -21.09 24.99
N ARG A 94 -13.54 -21.94 25.94
CA ARG A 94 -14.85 -22.60 25.90
C ARG A 94 -16.00 -21.60 25.96
N PHE A 95 -15.91 -20.57 26.80
CA PHE A 95 -16.88 -19.48 26.86
C PHE A 95 -17.06 -18.82 25.50
N LEU A 96 -15.96 -18.39 24.87
CA LEU A 96 -16.03 -17.71 23.58
C LEU A 96 -16.59 -18.64 22.50
N LEU A 97 -16.01 -19.84 22.39
CA LEU A 97 -16.25 -20.81 21.32
C LEU A 97 -17.45 -21.73 21.55
N ASP A 98 -18.27 -21.43 22.56
CA ASP A 98 -19.55 -22.09 22.79
C ASP A 98 -20.57 -21.72 21.70
N ALA A 99 -20.98 -22.70 20.90
CA ALA A 99 -21.90 -22.51 19.77
C ALA A 99 -23.33 -22.19 20.21
N GLU A 100 -23.74 -22.62 21.41
CA GLU A 100 -25.11 -22.39 21.93
C GLU A 100 -25.22 -21.06 22.69
N GLY A 101 -24.10 -20.55 23.21
CA GLY A 101 -24.03 -19.30 23.96
C GLY A 101 -23.82 -18.06 23.10
N LEU A 102 -24.18 -18.08 21.82
CA LEU A 102 -24.11 -16.91 20.93
C LEU A 102 -25.47 -16.20 20.89
N ALA A 103 -25.47 -14.88 21.02
CA ALA A 103 -26.67 -14.06 20.86
C ALA A 103 -26.91 -13.73 19.38
N GLU A 104 -28.15 -13.43 19.01
CA GLU A 104 -28.45 -12.90 17.68
C GLU A 104 -27.78 -11.52 17.49
N PHE A 105 -27.09 -11.36 16.37
CA PHE A 105 -26.48 -10.08 15.99
C PHE A 105 -27.34 -9.36 14.97
N VAL A 106 -27.76 -8.14 15.31
CA VAL A 106 -28.50 -7.24 14.41
C VAL A 106 -27.68 -5.96 14.18
N PRO A 107 -27.29 -5.63 12.94
CA PRO A 107 -26.49 -4.44 12.65
C PRO A 107 -27.30 -3.14 12.83
N GLN A 108 -26.68 -2.12 13.43
CA GLN A 108 -27.33 -0.84 13.71
C GLN A 108 -27.11 0.19 12.57
N ASN A 109 -28.19 0.86 12.15
CA ASN A 109 -28.18 2.02 11.25
C ASN A 109 -27.17 1.90 10.09
N TYR A 110 -26.06 2.66 10.17
CA TYR A 110 -25.02 2.75 9.14
C TYR A 110 -24.34 1.41 8.82
N GLN A 111 -24.32 0.48 9.77
CA GLN A 111 -23.70 -0.84 9.61
C GLN A 111 -24.46 -1.74 8.63
N GLN A 112 -25.76 -1.47 8.39
CA GLN A 112 -26.60 -2.26 7.48
C GLN A 112 -26.14 -2.20 6.02
N SER A 113 -25.30 -1.24 5.65
CA SER A 113 -24.73 -1.13 4.32
C SER A 113 -23.65 -2.19 4.03
N TYR A 114 -22.96 -2.70 5.06
CA TYR A 114 -21.85 -3.65 4.89
C TYR A 114 -21.86 -4.85 5.86
N LEU A 115 -22.82 -4.93 6.79
CA LEU A 115 -23.07 -6.07 7.68
C LEU A 115 -24.48 -6.61 7.49
N GLU A 116 -24.69 -7.88 7.80
CA GLU A 116 -25.99 -8.55 7.82
C GLU A 116 -26.35 -9.10 9.22
N THR A 117 -27.62 -9.42 9.42
CA THR A 117 -28.11 -10.08 10.64
C THR A 117 -27.59 -11.51 10.71
N VAL A 118 -27.09 -11.92 11.87
CA VAL A 118 -26.57 -13.28 12.11
C VAL A 118 -27.38 -13.94 13.24
N PRO A 119 -28.13 -15.00 12.95
CA PRO A 119 -28.87 -15.75 13.96
C PRO A 119 -27.95 -16.40 15.01
N ALA A 120 -28.46 -16.57 16.22
CA ALA A 120 -27.75 -17.24 17.32
C ALA A 120 -27.30 -18.67 16.96
N TYR A 121 -28.13 -19.41 16.24
CA TYR A 121 -27.91 -20.83 15.90
C TYR A 121 -27.07 -21.06 14.64
N LEU A 122 -26.65 -20.01 13.92
CA LEU A 122 -25.98 -20.14 12.62
C LEU A 122 -24.78 -21.11 12.68
N LEU A 123 -23.89 -20.91 13.65
CA LEU A 123 -22.68 -21.74 13.78
C LEU A 123 -22.98 -23.16 14.27
N GLN A 124 -24.09 -23.36 14.98
CA GLN A 124 -24.55 -24.69 15.40
C GLN A 124 -25.04 -25.49 14.17
N LYS A 125 -25.75 -24.84 13.26
CA LYS A 125 -26.30 -25.46 12.05
C LYS A 125 -25.37 -25.45 10.85
N LEU A 126 -24.14 -24.95 11.00
CA LEU A 126 -23.17 -24.89 9.92
C LEU A 126 -22.96 -26.23 9.18
N PRO A 127 -22.92 -27.41 9.84
CA PRO A 127 -22.80 -28.69 9.14
C PRO A 127 -24.04 -29.06 8.31
N GLU A 128 -25.24 -28.71 8.81
CA GLU A 128 -26.52 -28.93 8.10
C GLU A 128 -26.60 -28.03 6.87
N GLU A 129 -26.30 -26.74 7.03
CA GLU A 129 -26.26 -25.77 5.93
C GLU A 129 -25.24 -26.17 4.85
N ALA A 130 -24.08 -26.71 5.26
CA ALA A 130 -23.06 -27.20 4.33
C ALA A 130 -23.56 -28.39 3.49
N ALA A 131 -24.30 -29.32 4.11
CA ALA A 131 -24.87 -30.46 3.42
C ALA A 131 -26.02 -30.06 2.48
N GLU A 132 -26.92 -29.18 2.92
CA GLU A 132 -28.04 -28.66 2.13
C GLU A 132 -27.55 -27.87 0.91
N GLN A 133 -26.52 -27.04 1.07
CA GLN A 133 -25.97 -26.25 -0.03
C GLN A 133 -25.37 -27.13 -1.14
N LEU A 134 -24.77 -28.27 -0.79
CA LEU A 134 -24.27 -29.21 -1.78
C LEU A 134 -25.40 -29.96 -2.48
N ALA A 135 -26.49 -30.30 -1.77
CA ALA A 135 -27.67 -30.91 -2.37
C ALA A 135 -28.38 -29.95 -3.35
N ALA A 136 -28.48 -28.66 -3.03
CA ALA A 136 -29.14 -27.65 -3.87
C ALA A 136 -28.36 -27.29 -5.15
N ASN A 137 -27.03 -27.36 -5.12
CA ASN A 137 -26.18 -27.06 -6.28
C ASN A 137 -26.18 -28.15 -7.38
N SER A 138 -26.94 -29.23 -7.19
CA SER A 138 -27.17 -30.26 -8.21
C SER A 138 -27.99 -29.75 -9.40
N GLU A 139 -28.76 -28.66 -9.23
CA GLU A 139 -29.82 -28.27 -10.18
C GLU A 139 -29.54 -26.98 -10.99
N THR A 140 -28.51 -26.19 -10.68
CA THR A 140 -28.28 -24.89 -11.36
C THR A 140 -26.81 -24.58 -11.59
N GLN A 141 -26.21 -25.19 -12.61
CA GLN A 141 -24.98 -24.68 -13.22
C GLN A 141 -25.33 -23.74 -14.37
N THR A 142 -25.47 -22.44 -14.10
CA THR A 142 -25.42 -21.42 -15.15
C THR A 142 -23.96 -21.08 -15.47
N VAL A 143 -23.64 -21.15 -16.75
CA VAL A 143 -22.32 -20.89 -17.34
C VAL A 143 -21.84 -19.47 -16.97
N GLY A 144 -20.60 -19.35 -16.47
CA GLY A 144 -19.83 -18.09 -16.49
C GLY A 144 -19.60 -17.35 -15.17
N LYS A 145 -20.17 -17.77 -14.03
CA LYS A 145 -19.82 -17.21 -12.70
C LYS A 145 -20.19 -18.20 -11.59
N THR A 146 -19.23 -18.97 -11.09
CA THR A 146 -19.39 -19.69 -9.82
C THR A 146 -19.40 -18.67 -8.68
N THR A 147 -20.55 -18.01 -8.48
CA THR A 147 -20.76 -17.16 -7.31
C THR A 147 -20.91 -18.09 -6.11
N ILE A 148 -19.81 -18.32 -5.39
CA ILE A 148 -19.86 -19.17 -4.19
C ILE A 148 -20.51 -18.38 -3.08
N ASP A 149 -21.78 -18.71 -2.84
CA ASP A 149 -22.61 -18.15 -1.77
C ASP A 149 -22.43 -18.95 -0.46
N TRP A 150 -21.20 -19.33 -0.12
CA TRP A 150 -20.88 -19.94 1.17
C TRP A 150 -20.13 -18.93 2.02
N LEU A 151 -20.73 -18.55 3.16
CA LEU A 151 -20.17 -17.58 4.11
C LEU A 151 -19.55 -16.36 3.41
N PRO A 152 -20.35 -15.51 2.73
CA PRO A 152 -19.84 -14.33 2.06
C PRO A 152 -19.09 -13.42 3.04
N GLN A 153 -18.20 -12.57 2.53
CA GLN A 153 -17.36 -11.71 3.38
C GLN A 153 -18.19 -10.86 4.35
N ARG A 154 -19.36 -10.38 3.90
CA ARG A 154 -20.35 -9.67 4.72
C ARG A 154 -20.79 -10.47 5.95
N ARG A 155 -21.15 -11.75 5.76
CA ARG A 155 -21.52 -12.68 6.84
C ARG A 155 -20.38 -12.92 7.81
N ILE A 156 -19.16 -13.17 7.30
CA ILE A 156 -17.97 -13.38 8.14
C ILE A 156 -17.67 -12.14 8.99
N SER A 157 -17.78 -10.94 8.41
CA SER A 157 -17.62 -9.68 9.15
C SER A 157 -18.71 -9.51 10.23
N SER A 158 -19.96 -9.89 9.95
CA SER A 158 -21.03 -9.88 10.97
C SER A 158 -20.80 -10.89 12.10
N ILE A 159 -20.30 -12.09 11.77
CA ILE A 159 -19.93 -13.08 12.79
C ILE A 159 -18.84 -12.50 13.69
N PHE A 160 -17.84 -11.80 13.14
CA PHE A 160 -16.83 -11.13 13.97
C PHE A 160 -17.45 -10.13 14.96
N GLU A 161 -18.42 -9.33 14.52
CA GLU A 161 -19.14 -8.41 15.40
C GLU A 161 -19.98 -9.13 16.46
N GLN A 162 -20.62 -10.25 16.12
CA GLN A 162 -21.33 -11.11 17.09
C GLN A 162 -20.37 -11.59 18.20
N PHE A 163 -19.18 -12.07 17.84
CA PHE A 163 -18.17 -12.45 18.83
C PHE A 163 -17.64 -11.26 19.62
N LYS A 164 -17.46 -10.09 19.01
CA LYS A 164 -17.09 -8.86 19.73
C LYS A 164 -18.14 -8.47 20.75
N GLN A 165 -19.43 -8.61 20.45
CA GLN A 165 -20.51 -8.37 21.42
C GLN A 165 -20.41 -9.36 22.59
N LYS A 166 -20.18 -10.64 22.32
CA LYS A 166 -19.95 -11.65 23.36
C LYS A 166 -18.74 -11.35 24.25
N VAL A 167 -17.65 -10.84 23.68
CA VAL A 167 -16.49 -10.37 24.46
C VAL A 167 -16.86 -9.15 25.32
N ASN A 168 -17.61 -8.19 24.77
CA ASN A 168 -18.02 -7.00 25.53
C ASN A 168 -18.98 -7.31 26.70
N GLN A 169 -19.65 -8.46 26.72
CA GLN A 169 -20.43 -8.90 27.88
C GLN A 169 -19.58 -9.02 29.14
N VAL A 170 -18.28 -9.29 28.99
CA VAL A 170 -17.34 -9.33 30.12
C VAL A 170 -17.30 -7.98 30.85
N GLU A 171 -17.31 -6.87 30.09
CA GLU A 171 -17.32 -5.51 30.64
C GLU A 171 -18.69 -5.10 31.18
N GLN A 172 -19.76 -5.44 30.47
CA GLN A 172 -21.11 -4.94 30.73
C GLN A 172 -21.81 -5.63 31.91
N GLU A 173 -21.54 -6.91 32.13
CA GLU A 173 -22.16 -7.67 33.21
C GLU A 173 -21.25 -7.77 34.44
N PRO A 174 -21.60 -7.11 35.57
CA PRO A 174 -20.84 -7.28 36.80
C PRO A 174 -20.89 -8.75 37.22
N ASN A 175 -19.71 -9.35 37.44
CA ASN A 175 -19.48 -10.77 37.77
C ASN A 175 -19.48 -11.78 36.61
N GLN A 176 -19.48 -11.35 35.34
CA GLN A 176 -19.45 -12.29 34.21
C GLN A 176 -18.23 -13.23 34.25
N LEU A 177 -17.04 -12.71 34.59
CA LEU A 177 -15.85 -13.55 34.76
C LEU A 177 -16.04 -14.61 35.85
N GLN A 178 -16.66 -14.24 36.98
CA GLN A 178 -16.93 -15.19 38.05
C GLN A 178 -17.91 -16.29 37.60
N LYS A 179 -18.92 -15.94 36.80
CA LYS A 179 -19.81 -16.94 36.19
C LYS A 179 -19.03 -17.90 35.27
N ILE A 180 -18.10 -17.39 34.45
CA ILE A 180 -17.26 -18.21 33.57
C ILE A 180 -16.37 -19.17 34.39
N TRP A 181 -15.80 -18.70 35.50
CA TRP A 181 -14.95 -19.50 36.40
C TRP A 181 -15.72 -20.61 37.13
N LEU A 182 -16.99 -20.38 37.44
CA LEU A 182 -17.83 -21.34 38.19
C LEU A 182 -18.64 -22.27 37.28
N ALA A 183 -18.84 -21.92 36.01
CA ALA A 183 -19.66 -22.72 35.10
C ALA A 183 -19.04 -24.10 34.83
N GLU A 184 -19.75 -25.17 35.19
CA GLU A 184 -19.31 -26.55 34.94
C GLU A 184 -19.07 -26.81 33.44
N LYS A 185 -19.94 -26.30 32.56
CA LYS A 185 -19.83 -26.52 31.10
C LYS A 185 -18.52 -26.01 30.47
N PHE A 186 -17.83 -25.09 31.13
CA PHE A 186 -16.56 -24.53 30.64
C PHE A 186 -15.32 -25.19 31.24
N LYS A 187 -15.48 -26.17 32.13
CA LYS A 187 -14.34 -26.98 32.60
C LYS A 187 -13.72 -27.75 31.45
N ASP A 188 -12.44 -28.08 31.59
CA ASP A 188 -11.81 -28.99 30.66
C ASP A 188 -12.35 -30.42 30.87
N ASN A 189 -12.96 -30.95 29.83
CA ASN A 189 -13.44 -32.32 29.73
C ASN A 189 -13.24 -32.77 28.28
N ASP A 190 -12.26 -33.65 28.07
CA ASP A 190 -11.87 -34.14 26.75
C ASP A 190 -13.02 -34.80 25.98
N ASN A 191 -13.94 -35.45 26.70
CA ASN A 191 -15.07 -36.19 26.12
C ASN A 191 -16.23 -35.29 25.68
N GLU A 192 -16.31 -34.06 26.21
CA GLU A 192 -17.47 -33.16 26.05
C GLU A 192 -17.27 -32.05 25.02
N ASN A 193 -16.12 -31.99 24.33
CA ASN A 193 -15.86 -30.95 23.32
C ASN A 193 -16.88 -30.94 22.14
N ASN A 194 -17.69 -31.99 22.02
CA ASN A 194 -18.87 -32.10 21.15
C ASN A 194 -19.95 -33.00 21.80
N GLY A 195 -20.18 -32.81 23.10
CA GLY A 195 -21.18 -33.54 23.87
C GLY A 195 -22.53 -32.82 23.93
N ASN A 196 -23.49 -33.39 24.66
CA ASN A 196 -24.79 -32.75 24.87
C ASN A 196 -24.71 -31.45 25.70
N GLU A 197 -23.66 -31.28 26.51
CA GLU A 197 -23.52 -30.16 27.44
C GLU A 197 -22.69 -28.99 26.87
N TYR A 198 -21.86 -29.26 25.86
CA TYR A 198 -21.00 -28.27 25.22
C TYR A 198 -20.76 -28.62 23.74
N SER A 199 -21.10 -27.67 22.87
CA SER A 199 -20.83 -27.76 21.44
C SER A 199 -19.84 -26.68 21.03
N SER A 200 -18.63 -27.08 20.66
CA SER A 200 -17.62 -26.14 20.18
C SER A 200 -17.92 -25.66 18.76
N VAL A 201 -17.85 -24.35 18.54
CA VAL A 201 -17.86 -23.74 17.20
C VAL A 201 -16.75 -24.32 16.31
N LEU A 202 -15.58 -24.63 16.88
CA LEU A 202 -14.48 -25.24 16.11
C LEU A 202 -14.87 -26.63 15.61
N CYS A 203 -15.56 -27.42 16.42
CA CYS A 203 -16.04 -28.75 16.03
C CYS A 203 -17.08 -28.64 14.92
N LYS A 204 -18.05 -27.70 15.03
CA LYS A 204 -19.05 -27.48 13.97
C LYS A 204 -18.43 -27.02 12.65
N ILE A 205 -17.36 -26.22 12.68
CA ILE A 205 -16.59 -25.87 11.47
C ILE A 205 -15.86 -27.10 10.89
N GLU A 206 -15.29 -27.96 11.73
CA GLU A 206 -14.68 -29.20 11.28
C GLU A 206 -15.70 -30.15 10.65
N GLU A 207 -16.86 -30.37 11.30
CA GLU A 207 -17.97 -31.17 10.77
C GLU A 207 -18.47 -30.63 9.42
N ALA A 208 -18.68 -29.32 9.30
CA ALA A 208 -19.06 -28.69 8.03
C ALA A 208 -17.99 -28.89 6.94
N SER A 209 -16.70 -28.84 7.31
CA SER A 209 -15.60 -29.10 6.39
C SER A 209 -15.58 -30.56 5.94
N GLU A 210 -15.84 -31.49 6.85
CA GLU A 210 -15.96 -32.92 6.54
C GLU A 210 -17.12 -33.16 5.58
N LYS A 211 -18.28 -32.52 5.79
CA LYS A 211 -19.41 -32.61 4.87
C LYS A 211 -19.09 -32.09 3.49
N PHE A 212 -18.35 -30.98 3.37
CA PHE A 212 -17.92 -30.52 2.05
C PHE A 212 -16.99 -31.49 1.35
N ILE A 213 -16.09 -32.17 2.06
CA ILE A 213 -15.17 -33.14 1.47
C ILE A 213 -15.92 -34.44 1.11
N GLU A 214 -16.73 -34.96 2.02
CA GLU A 214 -17.52 -36.19 1.87
C GLU A 214 -18.52 -36.08 0.70
N LEU A 215 -19.26 -34.98 0.63
CA LEU A 215 -20.29 -34.75 -0.37
C LEU A 215 -19.77 -34.01 -1.62
N SER A 216 -18.44 -33.90 -1.78
CA SER A 216 -17.82 -33.20 -2.91
C SER A 216 -18.04 -33.88 -4.26
N GLY A 217 -18.31 -35.19 -4.28
CA GLY A 217 -18.37 -35.99 -5.50
C GLY A 217 -17.01 -36.31 -6.12
N LEU A 218 -15.90 -35.99 -5.44
CA LEU A 218 -14.53 -36.25 -5.91
C LEU A 218 -14.16 -37.73 -5.77
N ASN A 219 -13.41 -38.26 -6.74
CA ASN A 219 -12.87 -39.62 -6.70
C ASN A 219 -11.95 -39.85 -5.49
N GLN A 220 -11.17 -38.83 -5.11
CA GLN A 220 -10.23 -38.86 -3.98
C GLN A 220 -10.83 -38.34 -2.67
N SER A 221 -12.16 -38.18 -2.60
CA SER A 221 -12.85 -37.65 -1.41
C SER A 221 -12.52 -38.43 -0.13
N GLU A 222 -12.47 -39.75 -0.19
CA GLU A 222 -12.11 -40.62 0.95
C GLU A 222 -10.68 -40.38 1.44
N GLU A 223 -9.73 -40.22 0.51
CA GLU A 223 -8.34 -39.90 0.85
C GLU A 223 -8.23 -38.52 1.51
N LEU A 224 -8.87 -37.51 0.93
CA LEU A 224 -8.91 -36.14 1.48
C LEU A 224 -9.55 -36.12 2.87
N LEU A 225 -10.65 -36.84 3.06
CA LEU A 225 -11.35 -36.95 4.34
C LEU A 225 -10.48 -37.63 5.40
N THR A 226 -9.81 -38.73 5.02
CA THR A 226 -8.87 -39.45 5.90
C THR A 226 -7.73 -38.54 6.32
N ARG A 227 -7.13 -37.81 5.37
CA ARG A 227 -6.06 -36.82 5.64
C ARG A 227 -6.55 -35.70 6.57
N PHE A 228 -7.78 -35.22 6.37
CA PHE A 228 -8.37 -34.18 7.21
C PHE A 228 -8.61 -34.66 8.64
N LYS A 229 -9.25 -35.83 8.82
CA LYS A 229 -9.52 -36.43 10.14
C LYS A 229 -8.24 -36.73 10.92
N ARG A 230 -7.25 -37.34 10.26
CA ARG A 230 -5.98 -37.74 10.87
C ARG A 230 -4.95 -36.62 10.97
N PHE A 231 -5.28 -35.39 10.55
CA PHE A 231 -4.35 -34.27 10.62
C PHE A 231 -3.81 -34.04 12.04
N ARG A 232 -4.63 -34.25 13.08
CA ARG A 232 -4.18 -34.06 14.48
C ARG A 232 -3.03 -34.99 14.85
N GLU A 233 -3.05 -36.25 14.39
CA GLU A 233 -1.96 -37.21 14.60
C GLU A 233 -0.67 -36.75 13.90
N LEU A 234 -0.80 -36.22 12.68
CA LEU A 234 0.32 -35.65 11.94
C LEU A 234 0.88 -34.41 12.65
N ASP A 235 0.01 -33.52 13.09
CA ASP A 235 0.37 -32.24 13.71
C ASP A 235 1.01 -32.42 15.09
N GLN A 236 0.64 -33.48 15.83
CA GLN A 236 1.31 -33.86 17.08
C GLN A 236 2.81 -34.11 16.89
N VAL A 237 3.21 -34.64 15.73
CA VAL A 237 4.62 -34.84 15.39
C VAL A 237 5.22 -33.57 14.80
N LEU A 238 4.55 -32.92 13.84
CA LEU A 238 5.12 -31.79 13.10
C LEU A 238 5.22 -30.50 13.92
N TYR A 239 4.21 -30.20 14.75
CA TYR A 239 4.13 -28.92 15.46
C TYR A 239 5.29 -28.70 16.44
N PRO A 240 5.72 -29.69 17.27
CA PRO A 240 6.88 -29.51 18.13
C PRO A 240 8.16 -29.19 17.35
N PHE A 241 8.41 -29.84 16.20
CA PHE A 241 9.59 -29.55 15.40
C PHE A 241 9.56 -28.14 14.82
N GLU A 242 8.42 -27.72 14.25
CA GLU A 242 8.25 -26.36 13.72
C GLU A 242 8.41 -25.30 14.81
N TYR A 243 7.77 -25.52 15.97
CA TYR A 243 7.83 -24.61 17.11
C TYR A 243 9.25 -24.48 17.67
N LEU A 244 9.97 -25.60 17.84
CA LEU A 244 11.32 -25.60 18.42
C LEU A 244 12.41 -25.16 17.44
N SER A 245 12.21 -25.39 16.14
CA SER A 245 13.16 -24.93 15.11
C SER A 245 12.93 -23.48 14.69
N GLU A 246 11.80 -22.88 15.09
CA GLU A 246 11.32 -21.58 14.58
C GLU A 246 11.16 -21.56 13.04
N ILE A 247 11.08 -22.74 12.40
CA ILE A 247 10.86 -22.89 10.96
C ILE A 247 9.37 -23.13 10.73
N GLU A 248 8.63 -22.04 10.55
CA GLU A 248 7.19 -22.10 10.24
C GLU A 248 6.91 -22.39 8.76
N GLU A 249 7.78 -21.94 7.85
CA GLU A 249 7.65 -22.14 6.41
C GLU A 249 8.60 -23.23 5.92
N LYS A 250 8.03 -24.28 5.33
CA LYS A 250 8.77 -25.45 4.81
C LYS A 250 8.98 -25.40 3.31
N ASN A 251 8.24 -24.54 2.61
CA ASN A 251 8.45 -24.36 1.18
C ASN A 251 9.68 -23.49 0.94
N LEU A 252 10.30 -23.65 -0.23
CA LEU A 252 11.35 -22.75 -0.67
C LEU A 252 10.77 -21.34 -0.76
N ILE A 253 11.36 -20.38 -0.04
CA ILE A 253 11.01 -18.98 -0.16
C ILE A 253 11.73 -18.43 -1.40
N GLU A 254 10.96 -18.16 -2.45
CA GLU A 254 11.48 -17.50 -3.64
C GLU A 254 11.54 -15.99 -3.40
N THR A 255 12.63 -15.35 -3.81
CA THR A 255 12.79 -13.90 -3.71
C THR A 255 12.60 -13.28 -5.08
N ILE A 256 11.58 -12.44 -5.21
CA ILE A 256 11.33 -11.65 -6.41
C ILE A 256 11.63 -10.20 -6.06
N ARG A 257 12.68 -9.64 -6.68
CA ARG A 257 13.07 -8.25 -6.47
C ARG A 257 12.39 -7.36 -7.51
N ILE A 258 11.67 -6.35 -7.04
CA ILE A 258 11.12 -5.30 -7.89
C ILE A 258 12.07 -4.11 -7.81
N SER A 259 12.93 -3.94 -8.82
CA SER A 259 13.85 -2.81 -8.90
C SER A 259 14.02 -2.28 -10.33
N PRO A 260 14.38 -1.00 -10.50
CA PRO A 260 14.65 -0.43 -11.82
C PRO A 260 15.80 -1.12 -12.55
N ASP A 261 16.82 -1.58 -11.83
CA ASP A 261 17.97 -2.26 -12.44
C ASP A 261 17.63 -3.67 -12.93
N ASP A 262 16.71 -4.36 -12.25
CA ASP A 262 16.27 -5.69 -12.66
C ASP A 262 15.36 -5.64 -13.90
N ALA A 263 14.55 -4.59 -14.03
CA ALA A 263 13.56 -4.44 -15.09
C ALA A 263 14.18 -4.17 -16.47
N GLN A 264 14.66 -5.25 -17.13
CA GLN A 264 15.44 -5.24 -18.38
C GLN A 264 14.65 -5.73 -19.62
N LEU A 265 13.32 -5.62 -19.58
CA LEU A 265 12.40 -5.96 -20.68
C LEU A 265 11.66 -4.70 -21.15
N GLY A 266 11.19 -4.70 -22.39
CA GLY A 266 10.54 -3.58 -23.05
C GLY A 266 11.40 -2.32 -23.01
N PHE A 267 10.80 -1.17 -22.73
CA PHE A 267 11.51 0.12 -22.58
C PHE A 267 12.58 0.15 -21.48
N GLY A 268 12.58 -0.79 -20.53
CA GLY A 268 13.60 -0.86 -19.47
C GLY A 268 14.93 -1.45 -19.94
N LYS A 269 14.97 -2.07 -21.12
CA LYS A 269 16.15 -2.77 -21.65
C LYS A 269 17.33 -1.83 -21.86
N GLY A 270 18.45 -2.14 -21.20
CA GLY A 270 19.68 -1.35 -21.30
C GLY A 270 19.63 -0.01 -20.55
N GLN A 271 18.53 0.26 -19.83
CA GLN A 271 18.39 1.43 -18.96
C GLN A 271 18.89 1.08 -17.55
N ASN A 272 19.42 2.07 -16.85
CA ASN A 272 19.89 1.93 -15.48
C ASN A 272 19.10 2.86 -14.54
N LEU A 273 19.33 2.72 -13.25
CA LEU A 273 18.71 3.57 -12.23
C LEU A 273 18.77 5.08 -12.54
N ASP A 274 19.93 5.57 -12.98
CA ASP A 274 20.17 7.00 -13.23
C ASP A 274 19.48 7.52 -14.51
N SER A 275 19.21 6.65 -15.48
CA SER A 275 18.49 7.01 -16.71
C SER A 275 16.97 6.96 -16.53
N LYS A 276 16.47 6.19 -15.56
CA LYS A 276 15.04 6.05 -15.27
C LYS A 276 14.56 7.04 -14.20
N LEU A 277 15.26 7.13 -13.07
CA LEU A 277 14.74 7.79 -11.87
C LEU A 277 15.41 9.14 -11.60
N ALA A 278 14.57 10.17 -11.53
CA ALA A 278 14.97 11.53 -11.22
C ALA A 278 15.07 11.77 -9.70
N GLY A 279 14.21 11.08 -8.94
CA GLY A 279 14.07 11.24 -7.49
C GLY A 279 15.28 10.84 -6.68
N ASN A 280 16.17 10.01 -7.22
CA ASN A 280 17.42 9.61 -6.57
C ASN A 280 18.41 10.78 -6.40
N THR A 281 18.21 11.86 -7.15
CA THR A 281 18.95 13.11 -6.95
C THR A 281 18.85 13.57 -5.49
N LEU A 282 19.94 14.09 -4.92
CA LEU A 282 20.04 14.49 -3.50
C LEU A 282 19.70 13.37 -2.49
N ASN A 283 20.16 12.14 -2.71
CA ASN A 283 19.91 11.00 -1.81
C ASN A 283 18.40 10.74 -1.58
N ALA A 284 17.64 10.53 -2.66
CA ALA A 284 16.20 10.25 -2.68
C ALA A 284 15.26 11.44 -2.39
N PHE A 285 15.77 12.67 -2.26
CA PHE A 285 14.94 13.87 -2.06
C PHE A 285 14.53 14.58 -3.35
N GLY A 286 15.02 14.14 -4.52
CA GLY A 286 14.78 14.76 -5.83
C GLY A 286 13.29 14.94 -6.15
N GLY A 287 12.46 13.97 -5.81
CA GLY A 287 11.01 13.99 -6.07
C GLY A 287 10.22 15.07 -5.31
N PHE A 288 10.84 15.76 -4.36
CA PHE A 288 10.25 16.93 -3.67
C PHE A 288 10.57 18.26 -4.35
N PHE A 289 11.55 18.29 -5.24
CA PHE A 289 12.02 19.54 -5.88
C PHE A 289 11.27 19.88 -7.16
N LYS A 290 10.84 18.86 -7.92
CA LYS A 290 10.20 19.05 -9.21
C LYS A 290 8.97 18.16 -9.35
N LYS A 291 7.83 18.72 -9.79
CA LYS A 291 6.58 17.94 -9.94
C LYS A 291 6.72 16.90 -11.05
N SER A 292 7.29 17.28 -12.18
CA SER A 292 7.47 16.38 -13.34
C SER A 292 8.43 15.22 -13.05
N TRP A 293 9.44 15.39 -12.18
CA TRP A 293 10.31 14.31 -11.73
C TRP A 293 9.54 13.22 -10.95
N ARG A 294 8.63 13.64 -10.08
CA ARG A 294 7.78 12.67 -9.36
C ARG A 294 6.89 11.89 -10.30
N SER A 295 6.28 12.58 -11.26
CA SER A 295 5.41 11.94 -12.25
C SER A 295 6.20 11.02 -13.18
N ASN A 296 7.43 11.38 -13.54
CA ASN A 296 8.38 10.48 -14.22
C ASN A 296 8.66 9.22 -13.39
N ASP A 297 8.99 9.37 -12.11
CA ASP A 297 9.32 8.22 -11.25
C ASP A 297 8.10 7.30 -11.03
N ILE A 298 6.89 7.86 -10.95
CA ILE A 298 5.64 7.08 -10.90
C ILE A 298 5.43 6.29 -12.20
N MET A 299 5.64 6.93 -13.35
CA MET A 299 5.53 6.27 -14.65
C MET A 299 6.55 5.13 -14.77
N TRP A 300 7.83 5.38 -14.47
CA TRP A 300 8.87 4.34 -14.46
C TRP A 300 8.59 3.24 -13.44
N GLY A 301 8.08 3.57 -12.25
CA GLY A 301 7.67 2.59 -11.26
C GLY A 301 6.56 1.65 -11.77
N ARG A 302 5.63 2.17 -12.59
CA ARG A 302 4.61 1.34 -13.25
C ARG A 302 5.19 0.48 -14.37
N LEU A 303 6.09 1.01 -15.17
CA LEU A 303 6.80 0.26 -16.23
C LEU A 303 7.61 -0.89 -15.60
N ASP A 304 8.51 -0.57 -14.65
CA ASP A 304 9.35 -1.56 -13.98
C ASP A 304 8.51 -2.56 -13.16
N GLY A 305 7.44 -2.10 -12.52
CA GLY A 305 6.49 -2.94 -11.80
C GLY A 305 5.81 -3.96 -12.72
N LEU A 306 5.27 -3.53 -13.86
CA LEU A 306 4.66 -4.44 -14.84
C LEU A 306 5.67 -5.49 -15.30
N ASN A 307 6.86 -5.05 -15.68
CA ASN A 307 7.93 -5.92 -16.12
C ASN A 307 8.21 -7.05 -15.09
N ARG A 308 8.46 -6.68 -13.84
CA ARG A 308 8.80 -7.65 -12.78
C ARG A 308 7.62 -8.55 -12.40
N ILE A 309 6.40 -8.02 -12.41
CA ILE A 309 5.19 -8.83 -12.15
C ILE A 309 4.99 -9.87 -13.25
N VAL A 310 5.15 -9.49 -14.52
CA VAL A 310 4.98 -10.42 -15.65
C VAL A 310 6.05 -11.51 -15.61
N GLU A 311 7.31 -11.15 -15.38
CA GLU A 311 8.41 -12.11 -15.26
C GLU A 311 8.21 -13.09 -14.08
N ALA A 312 7.68 -12.60 -12.96
CA ALA A 312 7.38 -13.40 -11.79
C ALA A 312 6.22 -14.39 -12.00
N LEU A 313 5.18 -13.97 -12.73
CA LEU A 313 3.97 -14.78 -12.91
C LEU A 313 4.08 -15.78 -14.06
N LEU A 314 4.80 -15.44 -15.12
CA LEU A 314 4.95 -16.29 -16.31
C LEU A 314 6.16 -17.22 -16.19
N THR A 315 6.00 -18.25 -15.35
CA THR A 315 7.01 -19.30 -15.20
C THR A 315 6.92 -20.33 -16.32
N PRO A 316 8.03 -21.05 -16.66
CA PRO A 316 8.00 -22.13 -17.64
C PRO A 316 6.94 -23.20 -17.32
N GLU A 317 6.74 -23.51 -16.03
CA GLU A 317 5.74 -24.47 -15.59
C GLU A 317 4.30 -23.97 -15.82
N GLY A 318 4.04 -22.67 -15.58
CA GLY A 318 2.74 -22.05 -15.88
C GLY A 318 2.43 -22.07 -17.37
N ILE A 319 3.43 -21.81 -18.20
CA ILE A 319 3.30 -21.80 -19.67
C ILE A 319 3.02 -23.20 -20.21
N ALA A 320 3.68 -24.24 -19.69
CA ALA A 320 3.41 -25.63 -20.07
C ALA A 320 1.95 -26.03 -19.82
N LYS A 321 1.27 -25.41 -18.85
CA LYS A 321 -0.14 -25.66 -18.51
C LYS A 321 -1.13 -24.86 -19.37
N PHE A 322 -0.67 -23.92 -20.19
CA PHE A 322 -1.52 -23.04 -21.00
C PHE A 322 -2.41 -23.78 -22.02
N PRO A 323 -1.94 -24.80 -22.76
CA PRO A 323 -2.81 -25.59 -23.65
C PRO A 323 -3.97 -26.26 -22.90
N ASN A 324 -3.70 -26.80 -21.70
CA ASN A 324 -4.72 -27.46 -20.90
C ASN A 324 -5.69 -26.46 -20.26
N PHE A 325 -5.24 -25.24 -19.97
CA PHE A 325 -6.14 -24.14 -19.64
C PHE A 325 -7.12 -23.83 -20.77
N LEU A 326 -6.65 -23.75 -22.02
CA LEU A 326 -7.52 -23.50 -23.18
C LEU A 326 -8.55 -24.61 -23.40
N LYS A 327 -8.16 -25.88 -23.22
CA LYS A 327 -9.11 -27.01 -23.25
C LYS A 327 -10.20 -26.87 -22.18
N ARG A 328 -9.81 -26.54 -20.94
CA ARG A 328 -10.77 -26.32 -19.85
C ARG A 328 -11.72 -25.17 -20.17
N GLN A 329 -11.21 -24.06 -20.72
CA GLN A 329 -12.04 -22.93 -21.14
C GLN A 329 -13.02 -23.33 -22.26
N ALA A 330 -12.57 -24.05 -23.29
CA ALA A 330 -13.45 -24.53 -24.37
C ALA A 330 -14.63 -25.36 -23.83
N GLN A 331 -14.34 -26.26 -22.90
CA GLN A 331 -15.37 -27.09 -22.27
C GLN A 331 -16.36 -26.28 -21.42
N GLU A 332 -15.97 -25.12 -20.87
CA GLU A 332 -16.93 -24.21 -20.20
C GLU A 332 -17.96 -23.62 -21.17
N TYR A 333 -17.61 -23.51 -22.45
CA TYR A 333 -18.51 -23.11 -23.52
C TYR A 333 -19.20 -24.30 -24.23
N ASN A 334 -19.12 -25.52 -23.65
CA ASN A 334 -19.60 -26.78 -24.23
C ASN A 334 -18.94 -27.15 -25.58
N ILE A 335 -17.71 -26.71 -25.80
CA ILE A 335 -16.94 -27.00 -27.01
C ILE A 335 -16.02 -28.21 -26.75
N PRO A 336 -15.90 -29.17 -27.69
CA PRO A 336 -15.00 -30.32 -27.55
C PRO A 336 -13.53 -29.90 -27.31
N GLU A 337 -12.74 -30.75 -26.66
CA GLU A 337 -11.32 -30.48 -26.36
C GLU A 337 -10.39 -30.57 -27.58
N ALA A 338 -10.90 -31.06 -28.72
CA ALA A 338 -10.18 -31.26 -29.95
C ALA A 338 -11.13 -31.25 -31.15
N GLY A 339 -10.59 -31.01 -32.35
CA GLY A 339 -11.35 -30.94 -33.60
C GLY A 339 -11.48 -29.51 -34.13
N GLU A 340 -12.21 -29.35 -35.22
CA GLU A 340 -12.32 -28.06 -35.91
C GLU A 340 -12.99 -26.97 -35.05
N GLU A 341 -14.04 -27.33 -34.30
CA GLU A 341 -14.72 -26.40 -33.38
C GLU A 341 -13.79 -25.90 -32.26
N PHE A 342 -12.92 -26.77 -31.73
CA PHE A 342 -11.93 -26.38 -30.73
C PHE A 342 -10.89 -25.41 -31.30
N GLU A 343 -10.40 -25.68 -32.51
CA GLU A 343 -9.44 -24.80 -33.18
C GLU A 343 -10.03 -23.42 -33.46
N GLN A 344 -11.30 -23.35 -33.87
CA GLN A 344 -12.03 -22.09 -34.04
C GLN A 344 -12.20 -21.34 -32.71
N PHE A 345 -12.63 -22.04 -31.65
CA PHE A 345 -12.74 -21.45 -30.31
C PHE A 345 -11.40 -20.92 -29.83
N LYS A 346 -10.35 -21.72 -29.95
CA LYS A 346 -9.00 -21.36 -29.51
C LYS A 346 -8.56 -20.06 -30.16
N GLU A 347 -8.71 -19.93 -31.47
CA GLU A 347 -8.36 -18.69 -32.19
C GLU A 347 -9.18 -17.49 -31.71
N GLN A 348 -10.49 -17.64 -31.53
CA GLN A 348 -11.37 -16.57 -31.03
C GLN A 348 -11.05 -16.19 -29.58
N TYR A 349 -10.71 -17.16 -28.74
CA TYR A 349 -10.38 -16.94 -27.34
C TYR A 349 -9.02 -16.26 -27.18
N LEU A 350 -8.04 -16.62 -28.01
CA LEU A 350 -6.77 -15.90 -28.07
C LEU A 350 -6.97 -14.43 -28.49
N ASP A 351 -7.84 -14.17 -29.47
CA ASP A 351 -8.22 -12.80 -29.85
C ASP A 351 -8.87 -12.05 -28.68
N PHE A 352 -9.79 -12.71 -27.96
CA PHE A 352 -10.41 -12.14 -26.77
C PHE A 352 -9.38 -11.78 -25.69
N LEU A 353 -8.44 -12.68 -25.37
CA LEU A 353 -7.40 -12.41 -24.37
C LEU A 353 -6.53 -11.20 -24.74
N ILE A 354 -6.19 -11.07 -26.02
CA ILE A 354 -5.40 -9.94 -26.52
C ILE A 354 -6.22 -8.64 -26.43
N GLN A 355 -7.49 -8.66 -26.84
CA GLN A 355 -8.35 -7.49 -26.79
C GLN A 355 -8.64 -7.04 -25.35
N GLU A 356 -8.80 -7.98 -24.42
CA GLU A 356 -8.99 -7.69 -23.00
C GLU A 356 -7.70 -7.10 -22.39
N SER A 357 -6.55 -7.71 -22.68
CA SER A 357 -5.27 -7.34 -22.06
C SER A 357 -4.65 -6.07 -22.67
N PHE A 358 -4.83 -5.89 -23.98
CA PHE A 358 -4.19 -4.83 -24.78
C PHE A 358 -5.20 -4.14 -25.72
N PRO A 359 -6.22 -3.46 -25.18
CA PRO A 359 -7.30 -2.88 -25.98
C PRO A 359 -6.83 -1.80 -26.97
N ASN A 360 -5.69 -1.16 -26.68
CA ASN A 360 -5.14 -0.06 -27.48
C ASN A 360 -4.00 -0.51 -28.43
N ALA A 361 -3.69 -1.81 -28.51
CA ALA A 361 -2.62 -2.31 -29.38
C ALA A 361 -2.99 -2.19 -30.87
N THR A 362 -1.99 -1.96 -31.72
CA THR A 362 -2.18 -1.93 -33.18
C THR A 362 -2.40 -3.34 -33.73
N ALA A 363 -3.02 -3.47 -34.91
CA ALA A 363 -3.26 -4.77 -35.53
C ALA A 363 -1.97 -5.60 -35.70
N ASP A 364 -0.86 -4.98 -36.09
CA ASP A 364 0.44 -5.63 -36.25
C ASP A 364 0.97 -6.19 -34.92
N HIS A 365 0.83 -5.43 -33.84
CA HIS A 365 1.23 -5.85 -32.50
C HIS A 365 0.34 -6.98 -31.96
N GLN A 366 -0.98 -6.87 -32.17
CA GLN A 366 -1.93 -7.92 -31.82
C GLN A 366 -1.61 -9.22 -32.56
N ASP A 367 -1.33 -9.15 -33.86
CA ASP A 367 -0.93 -10.31 -34.67
C ASP A 367 0.38 -10.93 -34.17
N LYS A 368 1.35 -10.10 -33.76
CA LYS A 368 2.61 -10.57 -33.16
C LYS A 368 2.36 -11.32 -31.86
N ILE A 369 1.65 -10.73 -30.89
CA ILE A 369 1.30 -11.40 -29.61
C ILE A 369 0.51 -12.68 -29.88
N LYS A 370 -0.46 -12.63 -30.80
CA LYS A 370 -1.25 -13.80 -31.20
C LYS A 370 -0.36 -14.92 -31.73
N GLY A 371 0.65 -14.58 -32.52
CA GLY A 371 1.67 -15.53 -32.98
C GLY A 371 2.41 -16.22 -31.82
N HIS A 372 2.77 -15.47 -30.76
CA HIS A 372 3.37 -16.04 -29.55
C HIS A 372 2.39 -16.95 -28.82
N LEU A 373 1.17 -16.49 -28.57
CA LEU A 373 0.13 -17.28 -27.86
C LEU A 373 -0.24 -18.55 -28.61
N ARG A 374 -0.30 -18.53 -29.94
CA ARG A 374 -0.53 -19.72 -30.77
C ARG A 374 0.55 -20.79 -30.54
N LYS A 375 1.82 -20.39 -30.44
CA LYS A 375 2.90 -21.32 -30.12
C LYS A 375 2.77 -21.86 -28.71
N LEU A 376 2.47 -21.00 -27.73
CA LEU A 376 2.22 -21.44 -26.34
C LEU A 376 1.02 -22.38 -26.23
N ALA A 377 0.02 -22.23 -27.09
CA ALA A 377 -1.18 -23.05 -27.12
C ALA A 377 -0.96 -24.44 -27.73
N THR A 378 0.21 -24.72 -28.33
CA THR A 378 0.52 -26.06 -28.83
C THR A 378 0.81 -27.02 -27.68
N PRO A 379 0.33 -28.29 -27.73
CA PRO A 379 0.65 -29.27 -26.69
C PRO A 379 2.15 -29.56 -26.64
N ASN A 380 2.74 -29.47 -25.44
CA ASN A 380 4.18 -29.63 -25.20
C ASN A 380 5.05 -28.78 -26.15
N PRO A 381 4.95 -27.44 -26.05
CA PRO A 381 5.62 -26.55 -26.98
C PRO A 381 7.14 -26.62 -26.75
N ASP A 382 7.91 -26.95 -27.79
CA ASP A 382 9.38 -26.92 -27.75
C ASP A 382 9.85 -25.46 -27.79
N ILE A 383 9.81 -24.80 -26.64
CA ILE A 383 10.17 -23.40 -26.45
C ILE A 383 11.55 -23.33 -25.80
N SER A 384 12.54 -22.90 -26.58
CA SER A 384 13.83 -22.50 -26.03
C SER A 384 13.67 -21.36 -25.03
N GLU A 385 14.53 -21.32 -24.01
CA GLU A 385 14.55 -20.24 -23.00
C GLU A 385 14.67 -18.85 -23.63
N ASP A 386 15.43 -18.71 -24.72
CA ASP A 386 15.61 -17.43 -25.44
C ASP A 386 14.32 -16.97 -26.13
N TYR A 387 13.56 -17.91 -26.71
CA TYR A 387 12.26 -17.59 -27.28
C TYR A 387 11.25 -17.21 -26.20
N LEU A 388 11.29 -17.84 -25.03
CA LEU A 388 10.48 -17.44 -23.89
C LEU A 388 10.79 -16.00 -23.45
N LYS A 389 12.07 -15.64 -23.34
CA LYS A 389 12.48 -14.25 -23.07
C LYS A 389 11.92 -13.26 -24.10
N THR A 390 11.87 -13.67 -25.37
CA THR A 390 11.26 -12.85 -26.44
C THR A 390 9.76 -12.66 -26.22
N ILE A 391 9.02 -13.71 -25.86
CA ILE A 391 7.59 -13.62 -25.54
C ILE A 391 7.37 -12.65 -24.37
N LEU A 392 8.16 -12.78 -23.30
CA LEU A 392 8.07 -11.89 -22.14
C LEU A 392 8.39 -10.44 -22.51
N ASP A 393 9.44 -10.21 -23.30
CA ASP A 393 9.83 -8.88 -23.78
C ASP A 393 8.70 -8.22 -24.57
N ASP A 394 8.06 -8.96 -25.48
CA ASP A 394 6.96 -8.46 -26.31
C ASP A 394 5.69 -8.19 -25.49
N LEU A 395 5.32 -9.07 -24.55
CA LEU A 395 4.18 -8.84 -23.65
C LEU A 395 4.39 -7.60 -22.75
N VAL A 396 5.59 -7.47 -22.19
CA VAL A 396 5.94 -6.32 -21.35
C VAL A 396 5.97 -5.03 -22.18
N LEU A 397 6.50 -5.09 -23.40
CA LEU A 397 6.56 -3.94 -24.30
C LEU A 397 5.16 -3.41 -24.66
N GLU A 398 4.18 -4.27 -24.90
CA GLU A 398 2.80 -3.84 -25.19
C GLU A 398 2.12 -3.22 -23.97
N GLY A 399 2.30 -3.80 -22.78
CA GLY A 399 1.79 -3.15 -21.57
C GLY A 399 2.51 -1.84 -21.25
N HIS A 400 3.80 -1.71 -21.58
CA HIS A 400 4.52 -0.44 -21.50
C HIS A 400 3.94 0.61 -22.46
N ARG A 401 3.55 0.24 -23.67
CA ARG A 401 2.88 1.14 -24.62
C ARG A 401 1.56 1.67 -24.08
N ASP A 402 0.78 0.81 -23.43
CA ASP A 402 -0.48 1.21 -22.79
C ASP A 402 -0.25 2.16 -21.61
N ILE A 403 0.72 1.86 -20.73
CA ILE A 403 1.14 2.76 -19.65
C ILE A 403 1.59 4.12 -20.20
N LEU A 404 2.44 4.11 -21.23
CA LEU A 404 2.95 5.33 -21.86
C LEU A 404 1.82 6.18 -22.47
N SER A 405 0.77 5.53 -23.00
CA SER A 405 -0.36 6.22 -23.60
C SER A 405 -1.09 7.14 -22.60
N THR A 406 -1.10 6.75 -21.32
CA THR A 406 -1.78 7.45 -20.22
C THR A 406 -0.81 8.34 -19.44
N ASP A 407 0.37 7.83 -19.11
CA ASP A 407 1.23 8.45 -18.09
C ASP A 407 2.18 9.51 -18.64
N LEU A 408 2.60 9.38 -19.90
CA LEU A 408 3.43 10.38 -20.56
C LEU A 408 2.75 11.75 -20.55
N GLN A 409 1.42 11.77 -20.70
CA GLN A 409 0.63 12.99 -20.62
C GLN A 409 0.71 13.66 -19.27
N ASN A 410 0.60 12.89 -18.18
CA ASN A 410 0.69 13.43 -16.83
C ASN A 410 2.06 14.07 -16.59
N VAL A 411 3.14 13.44 -17.09
CA VAL A 411 4.49 14.00 -16.94
C VAL A 411 4.65 15.32 -17.71
N ILE A 412 4.16 15.37 -18.95
CA ILE A 412 4.24 16.58 -19.78
C ILE A 412 3.34 17.70 -19.20
N GLU A 413 2.14 17.36 -18.72
CA GLU A 413 1.24 18.30 -18.04
C GLU A 413 1.90 18.92 -16.82
N ASP A 414 2.56 18.10 -15.99
CA ASP A 414 3.24 18.57 -14.79
C ASP A 414 4.44 19.45 -15.12
N GLU A 415 5.20 19.12 -16.18
CA GLU A 415 6.30 19.96 -16.65
C GLU A 415 5.80 21.34 -17.11
N ILE A 416 4.71 21.38 -17.88
CA ILE A 416 4.13 22.64 -18.38
C ILE A 416 3.54 23.44 -17.22
N SER A 417 2.77 22.79 -16.35
CA SER A 417 2.16 23.43 -15.18
C SER A 417 3.20 24.07 -14.28
N GLU A 418 4.33 23.39 -14.08
CA GLU A 418 5.43 23.89 -13.25
C GLU A 418 6.12 25.10 -13.88
N GLN A 419 6.39 25.08 -15.19
CA GLN A 419 6.95 26.25 -15.89
C GLN A 419 5.99 27.46 -15.86
N LEU A 420 4.67 27.21 -15.93
CA LEU A 420 3.64 28.24 -15.77
C LEU A 420 3.63 28.80 -14.34
N GLU A 421 3.73 27.95 -13.30
CA GLU A 421 3.84 28.40 -11.90
C GLU A 421 5.09 29.23 -11.64
N TRP A 422 6.21 28.88 -12.29
CA TRP A 422 7.46 29.64 -12.17
C TRP A 422 7.41 30.99 -12.91
N SER A 423 6.42 31.20 -13.79
CA SER A 423 6.37 32.32 -14.74
C SER A 423 7.66 32.44 -15.57
N GLN A 424 8.35 31.31 -15.77
CA GLN A 424 9.61 31.21 -16.45
C GLN A 424 9.56 30.04 -17.42
N GLN A 425 9.50 30.38 -18.70
CA GLN A 425 9.45 29.40 -19.78
C GLN A 425 10.85 29.18 -20.35
N ARG A 426 11.14 27.93 -20.72
CA ARG A 426 12.34 27.61 -21.49
C ARG A 426 12.22 28.28 -22.86
N VAL A 427 13.20 29.11 -23.21
CA VAL A 427 13.27 29.76 -24.52
C VAL A 427 13.59 28.69 -25.54
N GLN A 428 12.77 28.56 -26.59
CA GLN A 428 13.14 27.71 -27.74
C GLN A 428 14.46 28.22 -28.31
N PRO A 429 15.40 27.34 -28.74
CA PRO A 429 16.45 27.76 -29.64
C PRO A 429 15.81 28.50 -30.83
N ALA A 430 16.45 29.58 -31.31
CA ALA A 430 15.88 30.45 -32.34
C ALA A 430 15.27 29.69 -33.53
N ALA A 431 14.16 30.22 -34.06
CA ALA A 431 13.36 29.59 -35.10
C ALA A 431 14.16 29.30 -36.39
N PRO A 432 13.85 28.17 -37.08
CA PRO A 432 14.54 27.72 -38.28
C PRO A 432 14.08 28.52 -39.50
N ASN A 433 14.81 29.58 -39.85
CA ASN A 433 14.92 29.95 -41.27
C ASN A 433 16.06 29.18 -41.96
N ASP A 434 16.73 28.27 -41.26
CA ASP A 434 17.71 27.35 -41.85
C ASP A 434 17.03 26.05 -42.27
N SER A 435 17.12 25.74 -43.56
CA SER A 435 16.45 24.65 -44.27
C SER A 435 17.02 23.26 -43.96
N GLN A 436 17.29 22.97 -42.69
CA GLN A 436 17.82 21.67 -42.23
C GLN A 436 17.12 21.25 -40.93
N THR A 437 15.87 20.78 -41.04
CA THR A 437 15.17 19.99 -40.01
C THR A 437 15.78 18.58 -39.89
N THR A 438 17.07 18.51 -39.60
CA THR A 438 17.79 17.24 -39.33
C THR A 438 18.49 17.20 -37.98
N ASN A 439 18.55 18.30 -37.22
CA ASN A 439 19.30 18.31 -35.96
C ASN A 439 18.46 18.81 -34.76
N LEU A 440 17.51 17.98 -34.31
CA LEU A 440 16.97 18.07 -32.93
C LEU A 440 17.99 17.62 -31.88
N THR A 441 19.13 17.05 -32.30
CA THR A 441 20.19 16.48 -31.48
C THR A 441 21.29 17.49 -31.07
N THR A 442 21.41 18.65 -31.72
CA THR A 442 22.52 19.60 -31.45
C THR A 442 22.31 20.56 -30.27
N SER A 443 21.16 20.55 -29.60
CA SER A 443 20.90 21.41 -28.43
C SER A 443 21.24 20.78 -27.08
N LEU A 444 21.92 19.63 -27.06
CA LEU A 444 22.16 18.81 -25.86
C LEU A 444 23.27 19.30 -24.92
N THR A 445 24.03 20.34 -25.28
CA THR A 445 25.21 20.79 -24.49
C THR A 445 25.10 22.22 -23.93
N THR A 446 24.06 22.97 -24.28
CA THR A 446 23.90 24.37 -23.85
C THR A 446 22.88 24.50 -22.73
N LYS A 447 23.25 25.17 -21.64
CA LYS A 447 22.38 25.43 -20.49
C LYS A 447 21.05 26.07 -20.96
N PRO A 448 19.88 25.53 -20.58
CA PRO A 448 18.59 26.08 -21.01
C PRO A 448 18.47 27.54 -20.54
N GLN A 449 18.07 28.41 -21.47
CA GLN A 449 17.77 29.80 -21.15
C GLN A 449 16.31 29.94 -20.75
N TYR A 450 16.05 30.70 -19.68
CA TYR A 450 14.71 30.97 -19.18
C TYR A 450 14.38 32.43 -19.39
N SER A 451 13.22 32.71 -19.97
CA SER A 451 12.68 34.07 -20.06
C SER A 451 11.53 34.24 -19.09
N LEU A 452 11.52 35.38 -18.38
CA LEU A 452 10.39 35.77 -17.56
C LEU A 452 9.21 36.14 -18.47
N VAL A 453 8.06 35.49 -18.28
CA VAL A 453 6.83 35.84 -18.97
C VAL A 453 6.04 36.82 -18.09
N GLN A 454 5.64 37.96 -18.65
CA GLN A 454 4.84 38.94 -17.91
C GLN A 454 3.37 38.54 -17.90
N GLY A 455 2.81 38.42 -16.70
CA GLY A 455 1.41 38.03 -16.46
C GLY A 455 1.31 36.60 -15.93
N SER A 456 0.37 36.37 -15.01
CA SER A 456 0.11 35.06 -14.42
C SER A 456 -1.39 34.76 -14.50
N PHE A 457 -1.75 33.55 -14.91
CA PHE A 457 -3.14 33.09 -14.81
C PHE A 457 -3.46 32.68 -13.37
N SER A 458 -4.74 32.48 -13.06
CA SER A 458 -5.09 31.81 -11.80
C SER A 458 -4.55 30.38 -11.80
N GLU A 459 -4.33 29.81 -10.63
CA GLU A 459 -3.84 28.43 -10.44
C GLU A 459 -4.69 27.43 -11.26
N THR A 460 -6.01 27.55 -11.16
CA THR A 460 -6.95 26.70 -11.91
C THR A 460 -6.85 26.88 -13.43
N ILE A 461 -6.70 28.11 -13.92
CA ILE A 461 -6.59 28.37 -15.37
C ILE A 461 -5.24 27.86 -15.89
N SER A 462 -4.18 27.99 -15.10
CA SER A 462 -2.84 27.49 -15.45
C SER A 462 -2.84 25.97 -15.58
N LEU A 463 -3.51 25.27 -14.65
CA LEU A 463 -3.70 23.81 -14.71
C LEU A 463 -4.48 23.39 -15.96
N LEU A 464 -5.62 24.03 -16.23
CA LEU A 464 -6.42 23.75 -17.42
C LEU A 464 -5.65 24.02 -18.72
N ALA A 465 -4.85 25.09 -18.76
CA ALA A 465 -4.00 25.42 -19.89
C ALA A 465 -2.88 24.39 -20.07
N ALA A 466 -2.23 23.96 -18.97
CA ALA A 466 -1.19 22.94 -19.00
C ALA A 466 -1.74 21.60 -19.52
N GLN A 467 -2.91 21.19 -19.04
CA GLN A 467 -3.59 19.97 -19.49
C GLN A 467 -3.90 20.01 -21.00
N GLU A 468 -4.49 21.10 -21.49
CA GLU A 468 -4.85 21.22 -22.91
C GLU A 468 -3.61 21.34 -23.82
N LEU A 469 -2.54 22.01 -23.35
CA LEU A 469 -1.27 22.09 -24.05
C LEU A 469 -0.56 20.73 -24.11
N ALA A 470 -0.53 19.99 -23.00
CA ALA A 470 0.05 18.65 -22.95
C ALA A 470 -0.68 17.71 -23.91
N ARG A 471 -2.01 17.71 -23.87
CA ARG A 471 -2.86 16.92 -24.77
C ARG A 471 -2.56 17.23 -26.24
N LYS A 472 -2.61 18.51 -26.63
CA LYS A 472 -2.30 18.95 -28.00
C LYS A 472 -0.87 18.63 -28.43
N GLY A 473 0.10 18.78 -27.52
CA GLY A 473 1.50 18.48 -27.78
C GLY A 473 1.71 17.00 -28.09
N ILE A 474 1.06 16.12 -27.34
CA ILE A 474 1.14 14.67 -27.52
C ILE A 474 0.44 14.21 -28.80
N ASP A 475 -0.74 14.77 -29.09
CA ASP A 475 -1.50 14.45 -30.31
C ASP A 475 -0.76 14.91 -31.60
N SER A 476 0.16 15.87 -31.48
CA SER A 476 0.92 16.45 -32.60
C SER A 476 2.35 15.90 -32.75
N LEU A 477 2.72 14.85 -32.00
CA LEU A 477 4.06 14.25 -32.09
C LEU A 477 4.29 13.58 -33.45
N PRO A 478 5.26 14.04 -34.27
CA PRO A 478 5.42 13.62 -35.67
C PRO A 478 5.88 12.17 -35.84
N GLN A 479 6.50 11.56 -34.82
CA GLN A 479 7.02 10.19 -34.84
C GLN A 479 6.32 9.26 -33.83
N GLY A 480 5.22 9.72 -33.21
CA GLY A 480 4.47 8.98 -32.19
C GLY A 480 5.09 9.04 -30.79
N LYS A 481 4.31 8.61 -29.78
CA LYS A 481 4.67 8.70 -28.35
C LYS A 481 5.91 7.87 -28.01
N GLU A 482 6.01 6.66 -28.56
CA GLU A 482 7.11 5.72 -28.29
C GLU A 482 8.46 6.26 -28.78
N THR A 483 8.54 6.69 -30.04
CA THR A 483 9.76 7.27 -30.61
C THR A 483 10.19 8.53 -29.88
N PHE A 484 9.23 9.36 -29.44
CA PHE A 484 9.50 10.49 -28.57
C PHE A 484 10.07 10.03 -27.22
N PHE A 485 9.42 9.06 -26.57
CA PHE A 485 9.85 8.54 -25.27
C PHE A 485 11.27 7.96 -25.30
N LEU A 486 11.62 7.21 -26.35
CA LEU A 486 12.92 6.57 -26.44
C LEU A 486 14.05 7.51 -26.86
N ASN A 487 13.77 8.48 -27.75
CA ASN A 487 14.84 9.28 -28.38
C ASN A 487 14.89 10.75 -27.92
N HIS A 488 13.80 11.29 -27.39
CA HIS A 488 13.64 12.73 -27.14
C HIS A 488 13.20 13.08 -25.72
N TYR A 489 12.70 12.11 -24.94
CA TYR A 489 12.28 12.33 -23.57
C TYR A 489 13.47 12.56 -22.65
N GLN A 490 13.40 13.64 -21.86
CA GLN A 490 14.52 14.10 -21.03
C GLN A 490 14.13 14.37 -19.58
N VAL A 491 12.85 14.22 -19.22
CA VAL A 491 12.44 14.43 -17.84
C VAL A 491 13.13 13.39 -16.97
N GLY A 492 13.88 13.86 -15.97
CA GLY A 492 14.70 13.02 -15.09
C GLY A 492 16.18 12.90 -15.43
N SER A 493 16.58 13.21 -16.67
CA SER A 493 18.01 13.40 -17.04
C SER A 493 18.57 14.77 -16.64
N GLU A 494 17.71 15.61 -16.07
CA GLU A 494 17.97 16.99 -15.69
C GLU A 494 18.78 17.10 -14.41
N THR A 495 19.54 18.19 -14.29
CA THR A 495 20.34 18.50 -13.10
C THR A 495 19.87 19.80 -12.44
N LEU A 496 19.82 19.81 -11.10
CA LEU A 496 19.38 20.96 -10.30
C LEU A 496 20.08 22.29 -10.64
N SER A 497 21.34 22.24 -11.08
CA SER A 497 22.15 23.43 -11.35
C SER A 497 21.99 24.00 -12.77
N LYS A 498 21.56 23.16 -13.73
CA LYS A 498 21.42 23.54 -15.14
C LYS A 498 19.97 23.80 -15.52
N ASP A 499 19.05 22.99 -15.00
CA ASP A 499 17.70 22.82 -15.56
C ASP A 499 16.58 23.35 -14.65
N ILE A 500 16.96 23.95 -13.52
CA ILE A 500 16.05 24.71 -12.64
C ILE A 500 16.52 26.16 -12.60
N PRO A 501 15.60 27.13 -12.73
CA PRO A 501 15.98 28.53 -12.61
C PRO A 501 16.61 28.88 -11.26
N THR A 502 17.66 29.71 -11.29
CA THR A 502 18.40 30.12 -10.08
C THR A 502 17.49 30.82 -9.07
N THR A 503 16.46 31.54 -9.51
CA THR A 503 15.48 32.18 -8.64
C THR A 503 14.64 31.16 -7.85
N ILE A 504 14.30 30.03 -8.46
CA ILE A 504 13.54 28.94 -7.81
C ILE A 504 14.46 28.17 -6.87
N LEU A 505 15.68 27.83 -7.33
CA LEU A 505 16.66 27.11 -6.53
C LEU A 505 17.05 27.89 -5.26
N THR A 506 17.26 29.20 -5.37
CA THR A 506 17.56 30.05 -4.21
C THR A 506 16.39 30.18 -3.24
N ASN A 507 15.15 30.16 -3.71
CA ASN A 507 13.95 30.13 -2.85
C ASN A 507 13.85 28.80 -2.09
N LEU A 508 14.01 27.68 -2.80
CA LEU A 508 14.01 26.34 -2.23
C LEU A 508 15.12 26.17 -1.19
N ALA A 509 16.34 26.60 -1.49
CA ALA A 509 17.47 26.58 -0.55
C ALA A 509 17.18 27.40 0.72
N THR A 510 16.56 28.57 0.56
CA THR A 510 16.20 29.42 1.70
C THR A 510 15.11 28.78 2.56
N ARG A 511 14.10 28.16 1.95
CA ARG A 511 13.07 27.39 2.67
C ARG A 511 13.64 26.18 3.40
N ALA A 512 14.51 25.41 2.74
CA ALA A 512 15.18 24.28 3.35
C ALA A 512 16.00 24.73 4.58
N ALA A 513 16.72 25.85 4.47
CA ALA A 513 17.47 26.39 5.59
C ALA A 513 16.57 26.90 6.75
N LEU A 514 15.38 27.44 6.46
CA LEU A 514 14.36 27.74 7.49
C LEU A 514 13.88 26.49 8.21
N ILE A 515 13.63 25.40 7.48
CA ILE A 515 13.17 24.12 8.06
C ILE A 515 14.28 23.48 8.90
N VAL A 516 15.52 23.45 8.39
CA VAL A 516 16.68 22.93 9.14
C VAL A 516 16.89 23.76 10.40
N ARG A 517 16.74 25.08 10.35
CA ARG A 517 16.74 25.94 11.54
C ARG A 517 15.68 25.48 12.54
N ASP A 518 14.44 25.25 12.11
CA ASP A 518 13.35 24.84 13.00
C ASP A 518 13.61 23.46 13.62
N MET A 519 14.12 22.51 12.83
CA MET A 519 14.54 21.19 13.32
C MET A 519 15.67 21.30 14.36
N LEU A 520 16.66 22.17 14.13
CA LEU A 520 17.74 22.41 15.08
C LEU A 520 17.21 22.96 16.41
N ILE A 521 16.21 23.85 16.39
CA ILE A 521 15.57 24.33 17.62
C ILE A 521 14.87 23.17 18.34
N THR A 522 14.12 22.34 17.62
CA THR A 522 13.39 21.22 18.23
C THR A 522 14.36 20.21 18.86
N VAL A 523 15.44 19.85 18.17
CA VAL A 523 16.38 18.82 18.63
C VAL A 523 17.35 19.34 19.70
N LEU A 524 17.86 20.57 19.55
CA LEU A 524 18.83 21.16 20.49
C LEU A 524 18.17 21.95 21.61
N GLY A 525 16.94 22.43 21.42
CA GLY A 525 16.19 23.17 22.43
C GLY A 525 15.93 22.35 23.69
N ASP A 526 15.69 21.05 23.54
CA ASP A 526 15.51 20.12 24.66
C ASP A 526 16.83 19.83 25.40
N ARG A 527 17.97 19.92 24.71
CA ARG A 527 19.31 19.61 25.26
C ARG A 527 20.07 20.82 25.78
N THR A 528 19.76 22.02 25.28
CA THR A 528 20.45 23.27 25.61
C THR A 528 19.45 24.40 25.82
N PRO A 529 18.98 24.60 27.07
CA PRO A 529 18.10 25.70 27.41
C PRO A 529 18.77 27.04 27.06
N GLY A 530 18.10 27.86 26.23
CA GLY A 530 18.64 29.16 25.79
C GLY A 530 19.38 29.15 24.45
N PHE A 531 19.46 28.03 23.74
CA PHE A 531 20.04 28.01 22.37
C PHE A 531 19.35 29.02 21.42
N GLY A 532 18.01 29.09 21.49
CA GLY A 532 17.21 30.03 20.69
C GLY A 532 17.38 31.51 21.06
N SER A 533 17.96 31.83 22.21
CA SER A 533 18.29 33.20 22.63
C SER A 533 19.75 33.58 22.38
N SER A 534 20.57 32.66 21.85
CA SER A 534 21.96 32.97 21.53
C SER A 534 22.07 34.00 20.39
N LEU A 535 23.04 34.92 20.51
CA LEU A 535 23.24 35.99 19.53
C LEU A 535 23.51 35.44 18.12
N ILE A 536 24.32 34.39 18.03
CA ILE A 536 24.69 33.75 16.76
C ILE A 536 23.44 33.20 16.07
N TYR A 537 22.59 32.48 16.81
CA TYR A 537 21.35 31.95 16.29
C TYR A 537 20.38 33.06 15.84
N GLN A 538 20.22 34.11 16.64
CA GLN A 538 19.30 35.20 16.31
C GLN A 538 19.75 36.01 15.08
N VAL A 539 21.07 36.20 14.90
CA VAL A 539 21.62 36.85 13.71
C VAL A 539 21.32 35.99 12.49
N LEU A 540 21.65 34.70 12.54
CA LEU A 540 21.39 33.77 11.45
C LEU A 540 19.90 33.71 11.10
N ASN A 541 19.04 33.57 12.11
CA ASN A 541 17.59 33.47 11.94
C ASN A 541 17.00 34.72 11.26
N LYS A 542 17.33 35.92 11.76
CA LYS A 542 16.78 37.17 11.20
C LYS A 542 17.32 37.46 9.81
N SER A 543 18.60 37.20 9.54
CA SER A 543 19.20 37.33 8.21
C SER A 543 18.52 36.40 7.20
N LEU A 544 18.28 35.15 7.59
CA LEU A 544 17.65 34.16 6.73
C LEU A 544 16.17 34.46 6.46
N GLN A 545 15.44 34.95 7.47
CA GLN A 545 14.08 35.45 7.29
C GLN A 545 14.03 36.69 6.39
N LEU A 546 14.96 37.64 6.56
CA LEU A 546 15.02 38.84 5.73
C LEU A 546 15.28 38.49 4.27
N PHE A 547 16.22 37.58 4.01
CA PHE A 547 16.51 37.07 2.68
C PHE A 547 15.29 36.36 2.06
N TYR A 548 14.61 35.49 2.83
CA TYR A 548 13.39 34.82 2.38
C TYR A 548 12.28 35.80 1.98
N TRP A 549 11.99 36.78 2.83
CA TRP A 549 10.93 37.76 2.56
C TRP A 549 11.30 38.72 1.42
N TRP A 550 12.59 39.07 1.29
CA TRP A 550 13.09 39.83 0.14
C TRP A 550 12.79 39.05 -1.15
N GLN A 551 13.21 37.78 -1.21
CA GLN A 551 13.01 36.92 -2.38
C GLN A 551 11.53 36.83 -2.77
N GLN A 552 10.63 36.62 -1.79
CA GLN A 552 9.20 36.49 -2.03
C GLN A 552 8.56 37.77 -2.62
N ILE A 553 9.15 38.94 -2.39
CA ILE A 553 8.69 40.22 -2.93
C ILE A 553 9.28 40.52 -4.31
N THR A 554 10.53 40.11 -4.55
CA THR A 554 11.20 40.27 -5.84
C THR A 554 10.75 39.28 -6.90
N GLN A 555 10.19 38.13 -6.52
CA GLN A 555 9.60 37.18 -7.46
C GLN A 555 8.24 37.71 -7.96
N SER A 556 8.11 37.94 -9.27
CA SER A 556 6.85 38.34 -9.88
C SER A 556 5.94 37.12 -10.06
N SER A 557 4.84 37.11 -9.31
CA SER A 557 3.55 36.48 -9.63
C SER A 557 3.59 35.01 -10.10
N GLY A 558 3.69 34.09 -9.16
CA GLY A 558 3.41 32.66 -9.37
C GLY A 558 3.16 31.94 -8.05
N ILE A 559 3.98 32.22 -7.04
CA ILE A 559 3.78 31.74 -5.68
C ILE A 559 2.87 32.73 -4.94
N LYS A 560 1.72 32.28 -4.39
CA LYS A 560 0.80 33.07 -3.54
C LYS A 560 1.61 33.99 -2.63
N LYS A 561 1.51 35.30 -2.85
CA LYS A 561 2.04 36.31 -1.92
C LYS A 561 1.27 36.12 -0.62
N GLY A 562 1.87 35.48 0.38
CA GLY A 562 1.26 35.35 1.69
C GLY A 562 0.81 36.74 2.16
N ASP A 563 -0.44 36.83 2.61
CA ASP A 563 -0.99 38.05 3.16
C ASP A 563 -0.09 38.53 4.33
N GLY A 564 0.34 39.79 4.27
CA GLY A 564 1.32 40.35 5.22
C GLY A 564 2.82 40.12 4.91
N SER A 565 3.20 39.54 3.77
CA SER A 565 4.62 39.41 3.34
C SER A 565 5.38 40.74 3.31
N ARG A 566 4.76 41.78 2.74
CA ARG A 566 5.30 43.16 2.74
C ARG A 566 5.44 43.73 4.14
N GLN A 567 4.47 43.50 5.03
CA GLN A 567 4.53 43.99 6.42
C GLN A 567 5.64 43.33 7.22
N LYS A 568 5.85 42.02 7.03
CA LYS A 568 6.94 41.26 7.67
C LYS A 568 8.32 41.69 7.18
N LEU A 569 8.48 41.94 5.87
CA LEU A 569 9.74 42.50 5.34
C LEU A 569 10.00 43.89 5.91
N ILE A 570 9.01 44.80 5.88
CA ILE A 570 9.15 46.16 6.40
C ILE A 570 9.55 46.12 7.88
N SER A 571 8.89 45.28 8.69
CA SER A 571 9.24 45.07 10.10
C SER A 571 10.69 44.60 10.28
N LEU A 572 11.15 43.62 9.49
CA LEU A 572 12.52 43.12 9.54
C LEU A 572 13.56 44.15 9.09
N VAL A 573 13.29 44.88 8.00
CA VAL A 573 14.16 45.95 7.50
C VAL A 573 14.27 47.09 8.52
N VAL A 574 13.14 47.49 9.14
CA VAL A 574 13.15 48.48 10.23
C VAL A 574 13.95 47.97 11.42
N GLN A 575 13.83 46.69 11.80
CA GLN A 575 14.63 46.11 12.88
C GLN A 575 16.15 46.10 12.57
N VAL A 576 16.53 45.80 11.32
CA VAL A 576 17.94 45.84 10.89
C VAL A 576 18.46 47.27 10.83
N ALA A 577 17.66 48.22 10.34
CA ALA A 577 18.01 49.64 10.34
C ALA A 577 18.17 50.19 11.76
N LEU A 578 17.27 49.83 12.70
CA LEU A 578 17.39 50.20 14.11
C LEU A 578 18.64 49.59 14.76
N LEU A 579 19.01 48.35 14.40
CA LEU A 579 20.27 47.74 14.86
C LEU A 579 21.48 48.47 14.29
N LEU A 580 21.50 48.80 13.01
CA LEU A 580 22.59 49.57 12.39
C LEU A 580 22.71 50.97 13.00
N ILE A 581 21.57 51.63 13.27
CA ILE A 581 21.53 52.92 13.97
C ILE A 581 22.02 52.77 15.41
N ALA A 582 21.67 51.69 16.11
CA ALA A 582 22.19 51.42 17.45
C ALA A 582 23.70 51.17 17.45
N VAL A 583 24.24 50.43 16.46
CA VAL A 583 25.68 50.21 16.28
C VAL A 583 26.40 51.50 15.92
N LEU A 584 25.86 52.31 15.00
CA LEU A 584 26.38 53.64 14.67
C LEU A 584 26.34 54.59 15.87
N SER A 585 25.27 54.55 16.65
CA SER A 585 25.14 55.32 17.90
C SER A 585 26.17 54.87 18.92
N VAL A 586 26.42 53.56 19.03
CA VAL A 586 27.49 52.98 19.84
C VAL A 586 28.88 53.48 19.39
N VAL A 587 29.16 53.52 18.09
CA VAL A 587 30.43 54.05 17.54
C VAL A 587 30.60 55.55 17.85
N ILE A 588 29.51 56.32 17.76
CA ILE A 588 29.51 57.76 18.10
C ILE A 588 29.65 57.98 19.62
N ILE A 589 29.09 57.10 20.45
CA ILE A 589 29.13 57.16 21.93
C ILE A 589 30.48 56.69 22.49
N ILE A 590 31.18 55.74 21.85
CA ILE A 590 32.56 55.34 22.16
C ILE A 590 33.50 56.57 22.16
N TYR A 591 33.22 57.55 21.29
CA TYR A 591 33.97 58.80 21.22
C TYR A 591 33.71 59.76 22.40
N ARG A 592 32.71 59.51 23.26
CA ARG A 592 32.24 60.48 24.28
C ARG A 592 32.17 59.94 25.71
N SER A 593 31.83 58.66 25.96
CA SER A 593 31.90 58.05 27.31
C SER A 593 31.60 56.53 27.32
N TRP A 594 32.39 55.74 28.05
CA TRP A 594 32.26 54.27 28.18
C TRP A 594 31.01 53.80 28.95
N ILE A 595 30.47 54.61 29.87
CA ILE A 595 29.29 54.23 30.69
C ILE A 595 28.02 54.22 29.84
N TRP A 596 27.89 55.18 28.92
CA TRP A 596 26.76 55.26 27.99
C TRP A 596 26.85 54.20 26.88
N PHE A 597 28.05 53.74 26.54
CA PHE A 597 28.26 52.61 25.65
C PHE A 597 27.65 51.32 26.21
N ALA A 598 27.92 50.99 27.47
CA ALA A 598 27.38 49.78 28.09
C ALA A 598 25.84 49.78 28.10
N ILE A 599 25.22 50.92 28.40
CA ILE A 599 23.76 51.07 28.45
C ILE A 599 23.14 51.04 27.04
N ALA A 600 23.71 51.74 26.06
CA ALA A 600 23.20 51.77 24.69
C ALA A 600 23.35 50.42 23.98
N PHE A 601 24.47 49.74 24.21
CA PHE A 601 24.71 48.39 23.70
C PHE A 601 23.74 47.39 24.34
N LEU A 602 23.59 47.38 25.68
CA LEU A 602 22.61 46.53 26.36
C LEU A 602 21.18 46.79 25.91
N THR A 603 20.77 48.05 25.76
CA THR A 603 19.39 48.41 25.35
C THR A 603 19.12 48.11 23.88
N GLY A 604 20.07 48.34 22.97
CA GLY A 604 19.98 47.92 21.56
C GLY A 604 19.96 46.40 21.42
N LEU A 605 20.79 45.70 22.18
CA LEU A 605 20.84 44.23 22.23
C LEU A 605 19.55 43.66 22.81
N LEU A 606 19.03 44.22 23.91
CA LEU A 606 17.74 43.85 24.52
C LEU A 606 16.56 44.13 23.59
N SER A 607 16.54 45.28 22.91
CA SER A 607 15.50 45.63 21.92
C SER A 607 15.50 44.65 20.75
N TRP A 608 16.68 44.20 20.33
CA TRP A 608 16.85 43.20 19.30
C TRP A 608 16.51 41.77 19.77
N LEU A 609 16.88 41.39 20.99
CA LEU A 609 16.60 40.09 21.63
C LEU A 609 15.12 39.90 21.99
N LEU A 610 14.42 40.95 22.43
CA LEU A 610 13.03 40.91 22.91
C LEU A 610 11.98 41.01 21.80
N GLY A 611 12.37 41.24 20.54
CA GLY A 611 11.45 41.21 19.40
C GLY A 611 10.24 42.13 19.56
N ASN A 612 10.48 43.45 19.56
CA ASN A 612 9.47 44.52 19.48
C ASN A 612 8.37 44.52 20.58
N PRO A 613 8.23 45.60 21.39
CA PRO A 613 7.12 45.73 22.35
C PRO A 613 5.72 45.78 21.70
N TRP A 614 5.64 45.82 20.37
CA TRP A 614 4.39 45.85 19.61
C TRP A 614 3.53 44.59 19.74
N LYS A 615 4.10 43.45 20.17
CA LYS A 615 3.33 42.21 20.37
C LYS A 615 2.33 42.35 21.53
N ALA A 616 2.71 43.06 22.59
CA ALA A 616 1.84 43.36 23.73
C ALA A 616 0.73 44.38 23.41
N ILE A 617 0.95 45.25 22.40
CA ILE A 617 -0.05 46.22 21.93
C ILE A 617 -1.04 45.54 20.97
N LYS A 618 -0.59 44.60 20.13
CA LYS A 618 -1.45 43.88 19.19
C LYS A 618 -2.39 42.88 19.88
N GLU A 619 -1.94 42.22 20.95
CA GLU A 619 -2.80 41.34 21.77
C GLU A 619 -3.85 42.11 22.58
N ARG A 620 -3.60 43.38 22.93
CA ARG A 620 -4.61 44.24 23.58
C ARG A 620 -5.63 44.88 22.63
N LEU A 621 -5.35 44.93 21.33
CA LEU A 621 -6.28 45.48 20.33
C LEU A 621 -7.18 44.41 19.68
N ILE A 622 -6.89 43.12 19.86
CA ILE A 622 -7.69 42.00 19.29
C ILE A 622 -8.74 41.45 20.29
N ILE A 623 -8.83 41.99 21.51
CA ILE A 623 -9.89 41.65 22.50
C ILE A 623 -11.07 42.63 22.44
N LYS A 624 -11.11 43.53 21.45
CA LYS A 624 -12.30 44.32 21.11
C LYS A 624 -12.53 44.26 19.60
N ASP A 625 -13.03 43.11 19.16
CA ASP A 625 -14.06 42.96 18.11
C ASP A 625 -14.69 41.56 18.23
#